data_AF-A0A151LMR4-F1
#
_entry.id   AF-A0A151LMR4-F1
#
_cell.length_a   1.000
_cell.length_b   1.000
_cell.length_c   1.000
_cell.angle_alpha   90.00
_cell.angle_beta   90.00
_cell.angle_gamma   90.00
#
_symmetry.space_group_name_H-M   'P 1'
#
loop_
_entity.id
_entity.type
_entity.pdbx_description
1 polymer ?
#
loop_
_entity_poly.entity_id
_entity_poly.type
_entity_poly.pdbx_seq_one_letter_code
_entity_poly.pdbx_strand_id
1 'polypeptide(L)'
;GVIVVEKDAKIPRHPHLNVPNLHIMMTLKSLKSRNYVEEKYNWKHQYFILNNEGIEYLREFLHLPPSIFPATLSKKTVNRAPKMDEDMSRDVRQPMGRGRAFDRRPFE
;
A
#
# COMPACT_ATOMS: atom_id res chain seq x y z
N GLY A 1 1.49 -12.14 -6.13
CA GLY A 1 0.06 -11.80 -5.94
C GLY A 1 -0.24 -10.32 -6.05
N VAL A 2 0.73 -9.48 -6.42
CA VAL A 2 0.53 -8.06 -6.73
C VAL A 2 1.28 -7.78 -8.03
N ILE A 3 0.70 -6.97 -8.91
CA ILE A 3 1.40 -6.40 -10.05
C ILE A 3 1.03 -4.93 -10.16
N VAL A 4 2.01 -4.10 -10.50
CA VAL A 4 1.83 -2.67 -10.70
C VAL A 4 2.13 -2.38 -12.15
N VAL A 5 1.27 -1.63 -12.82
CA VAL A 5 1.37 -1.38 -14.26
C VAL A 5 1.19 0.11 -14.50
N GLU A 6 2.13 0.73 -15.19
CA GLU A 6 1.95 2.10 -15.64
C GLU A 6 0.98 2.14 -16.82
N LYS A 7 0.07 3.11 -16.83
CA LYS A 7 -0.93 3.32 -17.87
C LYS A 7 -0.29 4.02 -19.08
N ASP A 8 0.73 3.40 -19.65
CA ASP A 8 1.35 3.79 -20.91
C ASP A 8 1.68 2.57 -21.76
N ALA A 9 0.98 2.42 -22.88
CA ALA A 9 1.14 1.30 -23.80
C ALA A 9 2.43 1.35 -24.62
N LYS A 10 3.11 2.51 -24.68
CA LYS A 10 4.32 2.71 -25.47
C LYS A 10 5.58 2.15 -24.80
N ILE A 11 5.50 1.88 -23.50
CA ILE A 11 6.61 1.32 -22.74
C ILE A 11 6.91 -0.09 -23.30
N PRO A 12 8.12 -0.32 -23.83
CA PRO A 12 8.43 -1.56 -24.54
C PRO A 12 8.52 -2.77 -23.59
N ARG A 13 8.88 -2.55 -22.32
CA ARG A 13 9.06 -3.60 -21.31
C ARG A 13 8.69 -3.12 -19.91
N HIS A 14 8.05 -3.99 -19.13
CA HIS A 14 7.78 -3.74 -17.72
C HIS A 14 9.07 -3.87 -16.88
N PRO A 15 9.30 -3.07 -15.82
CA PRO A 15 10.55 -3.10 -15.05
C PRO A 15 10.88 -4.46 -14.41
N HIS A 16 9.87 -5.21 -13.95
CA HIS A 16 10.08 -6.51 -13.28
C HIS A 16 9.90 -7.74 -14.19
N LEU A 17 9.33 -7.56 -15.39
CA LEU A 17 8.95 -8.64 -16.28
C LEU A 17 9.44 -8.34 -17.68
N ASN A 18 10.07 -9.31 -18.34
CA ASN A 18 10.54 -9.19 -19.72
C ASN A 18 9.38 -9.31 -20.74
N VAL A 19 8.27 -8.63 -20.49
CA VAL A 19 7.04 -8.67 -21.29
C VAL A 19 6.63 -7.23 -21.64
N PRO A 20 6.10 -6.97 -22.87
CA PRO A 20 5.57 -5.67 -23.24
C PRO A 20 4.43 -5.21 -22.33
N ASN A 21 4.40 -3.92 -22.02
CA ASN A 21 3.41 -3.37 -21.10
C ASN A 21 1.97 -3.52 -21.63
N LEU A 22 1.79 -3.36 -22.93
CA LEU A 22 0.49 -3.56 -23.60
C LEU A 22 -0.10 -4.94 -23.31
N HIS A 23 0.70 -6.01 -23.37
CA HIS A 23 0.23 -7.36 -23.12
C HIS A 23 -0.23 -7.52 -21.66
N ILE A 24 0.51 -6.95 -20.73
CA ILE A 24 0.18 -6.96 -19.29
C ILE A 24 -1.14 -6.21 -19.06
N MET A 25 -1.32 -5.04 -19.69
CA MET A 25 -2.56 -4.27 -19.57
C MET A 25 -3.77 -5.06 -20.10
N MET A 26 -3.65 -5.73 -21.24
CA MET A 26 -4.75 -6.50 -21.82
C MET A 26 -5.08 -7.77 -21.03
N THR A 27 -4.07 -8.49 -20.53
CA THR A 27 -4.28 -9.67 -19.69
C THR A 27 -4.95 -9.28 -18.37
N LEU A 28 -4.49 -8.22 -17.71
CA LEU A 28 -5.09 -7.77 -16.44
C LEU A 28 -6.49 -7.20 -16.63
N LYS A 29 -6.77 -6.54 -17.76
CA LYS A 29 -8.13 -6.14 -18.13
C LYS A 29 -9.06 -7.36 -18.21
N SER A 30 -8.59 -8.47 -18.81
CA SER A 30 -9.37 -9.70 -18.89
C SER A 30 -9.59 -10.35 -17.51
N LEU A 31 -8.56 -10.38 -16.65
CA LEU A 31 -8.65 -10.95 -15.30
C LEU A 31 -9.59 -10.12 -14.41
N LYS A 32 -9.55 -8.79 -14.53
CA LYS A 32 -10.47 -7.90 -13.85
C LYS A 32 -11.92 -8.14 -14.28
N SER A 33 -12.17 -8.31 -15.57
CA SER A 33 -13.55 -8.54 -16.07
C SER A 33 -14.21 -9.81 -15.50
N ARG A 34 -13.39 -10.75 -15.03
CA ARG A 34 -13.80 -12.01 -14.39
C ARG A 34 -13.72 -11.98 -12.86
N ASN A 35 -13.48 -10.80 -12.26
CA ASN A 35 -13.37 -10.59 -10.81
C ASN A 35 -12.23 -11.34 -10.08
N TYR A 36 -11.23 -11.88 -10.81
CA TYR A 36 -10.09 -12.56 -10.19
C TYR A 36 -9.09 -11.61 -9.51
N VAL A 37 -9.14 -10.32 -9.82
CA VAL A 37 -8.17 -9.32 -9.39
C VAL A 37 -8.91 -8.02 -9.01
N GLU A 38 -8.54 -7.41 -7.89
CA GLU A 38 -8.95 -6.07 -7.51
C GLU A 38 -7.99 -5.03 -8.13
N GLU A 39 -8.54 -4.00 -8.77
CA GLU A 39 -7.76 -2.89 -9.36
C GLU A 39 -7.93 -1.60 -8.54
N LYS A 40 -6.81 -0.94 -8.24
CA LYS A 40 -6.77 0.45 -7.76
C LYS A 40 -5.96 1.30 -8.72
N TYR A 41 -6.52 2.41 -9.18
CA TYR A 41 -5.82 3.35 -10.06
C TYR A 41 -5.37 4.58 -9.29
N ASN A 42 -4.09 4.91 -9.36
CA ASN A 42 -3.53 6.12 -8.77
C ASN A 42 -2.35 6.65 -9.58
N TRP A 43 -2.35 7.94 -9.89
CA TRP A 43 -1.24 8.66 -10.55
C TRP A 43 -0.69 7.95 -11.79
N LYS A 44 -1.56 7.57 -12.72
CA LYS A 44 -1.21 6.79 -13.94
C LYS A 44 -0.67 5.38 -13.66
N HIS A 45 -0.66 4.90 -12.43
CA HIS A 45 -0.35 3.52 -12.09
C HIS A 45 -1.62 2.74 -11.73
N GLN A 46 -1.73 1.54 -12.28
CA GLN A 46 -2.73 0.56 -11.90
C GLN A 46 -2.09 -0.46 -10.97
N TYR A 47 -2.67 -0.60 -9.78
CA TYR A 47 -2.29 -1.56 -8.77
C TYR A 47 -3.30 -2.70 -8.82
N PHE A 48 -2.81 -3.90 -9.08
CA PHE A 48 -3.63 -5.10 -9.18
C PHE A 48 -3.28 -6.04 -8.04
N ILE A 49 -4.30 -6.44 -7.28
CA ILE A 49 -4.19 -7.34 -6.14
C ILE A 49 -4.99 -8.60 -6.46
N LEU A 50 -4.38 -9.76 -6.28
CA LEU A 50 -5.02 -11.04 -6.56
C LEU A 50 -6.03 -11.39 -5.45
N ASN A 51 -7.27 -11.71 -5.83
CA ASN A 51 -8.34 -12.17 -4.92
C ASN A 51 -8.23 -13.67 -4.65
N ASN A 52 -8.94 -14.16 -3.63
CA ASN A 52 -8.95 -15.59 -3.28
C ASN A 52 -9.38 -16.48 -4.46
N GLU A 53 -10.46 -16.11 -5.16
CA GLU A 53 -10.92 -16.81 -6.37
C GLU A 53 -9.88 -16.78 -7.50
N GLY A 54 -9.17 -15.66 -7.65
CA GLY A 54 -8.10 -15.53 -8.63
C GLY A 54 -6.89 -16.42 -8.33
N ILE A 55 -6.64 -16.71 -7.05
CA ILE A 55 -5.59 -17.67 -6.64
C ILE A 55 -5.96 -19.08 -7.11
N GLU A 56 -7.22 -19.49 -6.91
CA GLU A 56 -7.71 -20.81 -7.34
C GLU A 56 -7.67 -20.93 -8.86
N TYR A 57 -8.17 -19.93 -9.59
CA TYR A 57 -8.10 -19.89 -11.05
C TYR A 57 -6.67 -20.06 -11.58
N LEU A 58 -5.71 -19.34 -11.00
CA LEU A 58 -4.30 -19.44 -11.44
C LEU A 58 -3.67 -20.79 -11.10
N ARG A 59 -4.11 -21.47 -10.04
CA ARG A 59 -3.63 -22.83 -9.72
C ARG A 59 -4.08 -23.83 -10.77
N GLU A 60 -5.35 -23.77 -11.16
CA GLU A 60 -5.92 -24.65 -12.18
C GLU A 60 -5.30 -24.37 -13.55
N PHE A 61 -5.19 -23.09 -13.94
CA PHE A 61 -4.67 -22.70 -15.25
C PHE A 61 -3.17 -23.01 -15.43
N LEU A 62 -2.36 -22.86 -14.37
CA LEU A 62 -0.92 -23.11 -14.42
C LEU A 62 -0.53 -24.52 -13.95
N HIS A 63 -1.50 -25.35 -13.56
CA HIS A 63 -1.30 -26.68 -12.99
C HIS A 63 -0.30 -26.69 -11.82
N LEU A 64 -0.42 -25.68 -10.94
CA LEU A 64 0.43 -25.54 -9.76
C LEU A 64 -0.10 -26.39 -8.61
N PRO A 65 0.78 -27.02 -7.80
CA PRO A 65 0.36 -27.69 -6.58
C PRO A 65 -0.26 -26.68 -5.59
N PRO A 66 -1.21 -27.12 -4.73
CA PRO A 66 -1.94 -26.24 -3.82
C PRO A 66 -1.07 -25.60 -2.73
N SER A 67 0.18 -26.04 -2.58
CA SER A 67 1.14 -25.54 -1.60
C SER A 67 1.66 -24.13 -1.91
N ILE A 68 1.49 -23.64 -3.14
CA ILE A 68 2.00 -22.33 -3.55
C ILE A 68 0.97 -21.27 -3.20
N PHE A 69 1.39 -20.35 -2.32
CA PHE A 69 0.59 -19.23 -1.88
C PHE A 69 1.26 -17.91 -2.27
N PRO A 70 0.47 -16.90 -2.69
CA PRO A 70 1.04 -15.58 -2.88
C PRO A 70 1.51 -15.00 -1.55
N ALA A 71 2.61 -14.25 -1.57
CA ALA A 71 3.17 -13.60 -0.38
C ALA A 71 2.19 -12.67 0.35
N THR A 72 1.13 -12.20 -0.33
CA THR A 72 0.06 -11.37 0.25
C THR A 72 -0.87 -12.12 1.21
N LEU A 73 -1.00 -13.45 1.07
CA LEU A 73 -1.86 -14.25 1.95
C LEU A 73 -1.18 -14.57 3.29
N SER A 74 0.15 -14.45 3.35
CA SER A 74 0.88 -14.66 4.59
C SER A 74 0.62 -13.51 5.56
N LYS A 75 0.02 -13.81 6.71
CA LYS A 75 -0.17 -12.84 7.80
C LYS A 75 1.21 -12.39 8.31
N LYS A 76 1.68 -11.24 7.87
CA LYS A 76 2.78 -10.54 8.54
C LYS A 76 2.21 -9.92 9.81
N THR A 77 2.80 -10.22 10.96
CA THR A 77 2.59 -9.46 12.19
C THR A 77 3.05 -8.03 11.92
N VAL A 78 2.08 -7.13 11.71
CA VAL A 78 2.38 -5.71 11.55
C VAL A 78 2.71 -5.17 12.94
N ASN A 79 3.98 -4.84 13.19
CA ASN A 79 4.35 -3.90 14.25
C ASN A 79 3.72 -2.55 13.86
N ARG A 80 2.46 -2.33 14.25
CA ARG A 80 1.82 -1.03 14.10
C ARG A 80 2.66 -0.01 14.88
N ALA A 81 2.75 1.21 14.33
CA ALA A 81 3.33 2.34 15.05
C ALA A 81 2.74 2.39 16.47
N PRO A 82 3.55 2.68 17.50
CA PRO A 82 3.04 2.79 18.86
C PRO A 82 1.87 3.78 18.84
N LYS A 83 0.72 3.36 19.40
CA LYS A 83 -0.37 4.29 19.65
C LYS A 83 0.23 5.45 20.44
N MET A 84 0.17 6.68 19.93
CA MET A 84 0.47 7.84 20.75
C MET A 84 -0.50 7.82 21.92
N ASP A 85 0.03 7.76 23.14
CA ASP A 85 -0.76 7.71 24.35
C ASP A 85 -1.62 8.99 24.43
N GLU A 86 -2.93 8.84 24.62
CA GLU A 86 -3.92 9.93 24.68
C GLU A 86 -3.65 10.96 25.79
N ASP A 87 -2.68 10.72 26.68
CA ASP A 87 -2.35 11.59 27.81
C ASP A 87 -1.68 12.91 27.38
N MET A 88 -0.93 12.91 26.26
CA MET A 88 -0.25 14.12 25.75
C MET A 88 -1.20 15.15 25.10
N SER A 89 -2.50 14.86 25.00
CA SER A 89 -3.49 15.81 24.48
C SER A 89 -4.15 16.66 25.58
N ARG A 90 -3.99 16.27 26.86
CA ARG A 90 -4.62 16.97 27.99
C ARG A 90 -3.77 18.12 28.54
N ASP A 91 -2.45 18.05 28.41
CA ASP A 91 -1.53 19.07 28.96
C ASP A 91 -1.39 20.36 28.12
N VAL A 92 -1.89 20.37 26.87
CA VAL A 92 -1.81 21.57 25.99
C VAL A 92 -2.96 22.56 26.26
N ARG A 93 -3.92 22.23 27.14
CA ARG A 93 -5.06 23.10 27.50
C ARG A 93 -4.94 23.74 28.90
N GLN A 94 -3.74 24.15 29.32
CA GLN A 94 -3.62 25.07 30.46
C GLN A 94 -3.50 26.53 30.00
N PRO A 95 -4.30 27.46 30.56
CA PRO A 95 -4.25 28.87 30.18
C PRO A 95 -2.92 29.49 30.62
N MET A 96 -2.15 29.99 29.65
CA MET A 96 -1.00 30.86 29.93
C MET A 96 -1.48 32.09 30.70
N GLY A 97 -1.16 32.16 31.99
CA GLY A 97 -1.56 33.30 32.81
C GLY A 97 -1.17 33.17 34.28
N ARG A 98 0.13 33.03 34.59
CA ARG A 98 0.66 33.45 35.89
C ARG A 98 2.17 33.68 35.80
N GLY A 99 2.55 34.91 36.11
CA GLY A 99 3.87 35.48 35.82
C GLY A 99 5.02 34.75 36.51
N ARG A 100 6.15 34.71 35.81
CA ARG A 100 7.45 34.45 36.43
C ARG A 100 8.01 35.77 36.93
N ALA A 101 8.06 35.90 38.25
CA ALA A 101 8.88 36.89 38.93
C ALA A 101 10.37 36.56 38.75
N PHE A 102 11.19 37.60 38.82
CA PHE A 102 12.65 37.62 38.91
C PHE A 102 13.45 37.47 37.61
N ASP A 103 13.63 38.59 36.92
CA ASP A 103 14.94 38.95 36.35
C ASP A 103 15.39 40.27 36.99
N ARG A 104 16.26 40.18 38.01
CA ARG A 104 17.03 41.33 38.50
C ARG A 104 18.11 41.62 37.46
N ARG A 105 18.11 42.80 36.86
CA ARG A 105 19.34 43.41 36.34
C ARG A 105 19.35 44.90 36.67
N PRO A 106 20.36 45.41 37.39
CA PRO A 106 20.59 46.84 37.49
C PRO A 106 21.33 47.29 36.23
N PHE A 107 20.96 48.44 35.68
CA PHE A 107 21.80 49.20 34.78
C PHE A 107 21.72 50.67 35.21
N GLU A 108 22.90 51.30 35.20
CA GLU A 108 23.22 52.68 35.59
C GLU A 108 22.27 53.73 35.01
#